data_AF-A0A8T3S5Y7-F1
#
_entry.id   AF-A0A8T3S5Y7-F1
#
_cell.length_a   1.000
_cell.length_b   1.000
_cell.length_c   1.000
_cell.angle_alpha   90.00
_cell.angle_beta   90.00
_cell.angle_gamma   90.00
#
_symmetry.space_group_name_H-M   'P 1'
#
loop_
_entity.id
_entity.type
_entity.pdbx_description
1 polymer ?
#
loop_
_entity_poly.entity_id
_entity_poly.type
_entity_poly.pdbx_seq_one_letter_code
_entity_poly.pdbx_strand_id
1 'polypeptide(L)'
;MPKPRPTFALRFRYEQTRQLLRFVAEQRGTSMNQLADELIERELEVLVLGLESNLSRTMELVREYRGERRESWSRFAQAEALDDPIQTRRIQTRRLDADDDPYGVAGAFEATR
;
A
#
# COMPACT_ATOMS: atom_id res chain seq x y z
N MET A 1 -29.85 -23.81 25.25
CA MET A 1 -30.09 -24.58 24.00
C MET A 1 -29.04 -24.16 22.98
N PRO A 2 -28.36 -25.10 22.29
CA PRO A 2 -27.42 -24.74 21.23
C PRO A 2 -28.17 -23.98 20.13
N LYS A 3 -27.59 -22.85 19.69
CA LYS A 3 -28.17 -22.01 18.64
C LYS A 3 -28.23 -22.84 17.35
N PRO A 4 -29.39 -22.93 16.66
CA PRO A 4 -29.46 -23.66 15.40
C PRO A 4 -28.46 -23.06 14.42
N ARG A 5 -27.62 -23.92 13.81
CA ARG A 5 -26.72 -23.47 12.76
C ARG A 5 -27.57 -22.92 11.60
N PRO A 6 -27.22 -21.76 11.02
CA PRO A 6 -27.95 -21.22 9.89
C PRO A 6 -27.88 -22.22 8.73
N THR A 7 -29.04 -22.72 8.29
CA THR A 7 -29.12 -23.64 7.16
C THR A 7 -28.98 -22.83 5.86
N PHE A 8 -27.83 -22.90 5.22
CA PHE A 8 -27.64 -22.34 3.89
C PHE A 8 -28.06 -23.38 2.84
N ALA A 9 -29.05 -23.05 2.00
CA ALA A 9 -29.48 -23.93 0.93
C ALA A 9 -28.53 -23.80 -0.28
N LEU A 10 -27.67 -24.79 -0.49
CA LEU A 10 -26.79 -24.82 -1.66
C LEU A 10 -27.61 -25.00 -2.94
N ARG A 11 -27.55 -24.00 -3.83
CA ARG A 11 -28.12 -24.08 -5.18
C ARG A 11 -27.02 -24.41 -6.17
N PHE A 12 -27.06 -25.63 -6.70
CA PHE A 12 -26.12 -26.04 -7.73
C PHE A 12 -26.56 -25.50 -9.09
N ARG A 13 -25.66 -24.83 -9.80
CA ARG A 13 -25.88 -24.42 -11.19
C ARG A 13 -25.94 -25.62 -12.13
N TYR A 14 -25.15 -26.65 -11.85
CA TYR A 14 -25.00 -27.84 -12.67
C TYR A 14 -25.40 -29.07 -11.86
N GLU A 15 -26.31 -29.88 -12.40
CA GLU A 15 -26.79 -31.09 -11.73
C GLU A 15 -25.67 -32.13 -11.56
N GLN A 16 -24.68 -32.15 -12.48
CA GLN A 16 -23.52 -33.02 -12.40
C GLN A 16 -22.72 -32.77 -11.11
N THR A 17 -22.56 -31.52 -10.70
CA THR A 17 -21.85 -31.16 -9.46
C THR A 17 -22.54 -31.72 -8.23
N ARG A 18 -23.88 -31.67 -8.21
CA ARG A 18 -24.67 -32.25 -7.13
C ARG A 18 -24.52 -33.76 -7.06
N GLN A 19 -24.51 -34.45 -8.21
CA GLN A 19 -24.34 -35.90 -8.28
C GLN A 19 -22.96 -36.33 -7.79
N LEU A 20 -21.90 -35.61 -8.19
CA LEU A 20 -20.54 -35.84 -7.72
C LEU A 20 -20.43 -35.64 -6.21
N LEU A 21 -20.99 -34.54 -5.69
CA LEU A 21 -20.99 -34.27 -4.26
C LEU A 21 -21.73 -35.37 -3.48
N ARG A 22 -22.88 -35.82 -3.99
CA ARG A 22 -23.63 -36.93 -3.39
C ARG A 22 -22.81 -38.21 -3.35
N PHE A 23 -22.20 -38.58 -4.48
CA PHE A 23 -21.39 -39.79 -4.58
C PHE A 23 -20.21 -39.76 -3.59
N VAL A 24 -19.50 -38.63 -3.50
CA VAL A 24 -18.37 -38.50 -2.57
C VAL A 24 -18.84 -38.51 -1.11
N ALA A 25 -19.97 -37.88 -0.80
CA ALA A 25 -20.56 -37.89 0.54
C ALA A 25 -20.95 -39.32 0.97
N GLU A 26 -21.58 -40.08 0.06
CA GLU A 26 -21.92 -41.50 0.28
C GLU A 26 -20.67 -42.35 0.53
N GLN A 27 -19.62 -42.19 -0.28
CA GLN A 27 -18.35 -42.92 -0.12
C GLN A 27 -17.64 -42.59 1.20
N ARG A 28 -17.80 -41.36 1.72
CA ARG A 28 -17.20 -40.92 2.98
C ARG A 28 -18.09 -41.11 4.20
N GLY A 29 -19.34 -41.55 4.01
CA GLY A 29 -20.33 -41.69 5.08
C GLY A 29 -20.72 -40.35 5.74
N THR A 30 -20.59 -39.23 5.01
CA THR A 30 -20.93 -37.89 5.51
C THR A 30 -22.18 -37.34 4.83
N SER A 31 -22.80 -36.30 5.41
CA SER A 31 -23.90 -35.61 4.73
C SER A 31 -23.37 -34.72 3.60
N MET A 32 -24.14 -34.58 2.51
CA MET A 32 -23.76 -33.68 1.41
C MET A 32 -23.52 -32.25 1.87
N ASN A 33 -24.33 -31.76 2.82
CA ASN A 33 -24.18 -30.39 3.34
C ASN A 33 -22.87 -30.25 4.12
N GLN A 34 -22.56 -31.21 4.98
CA GLN A 34 -21.29 -31.20 5.72
C GLN A 34 -20.09 -31.26 4.76
N LEU A 35 -20.13 -32.14 3.76
CA LEU A 35 -19.07 -32.21 2.76
C LEU A 35 -18.95 -30.90 1.96
N ALA A 36 -20.07 -30.26 1.61
CA ALA A 36 -20.05 -28.97 0.93
C ALA A 36 -19.42 -27.89 1.80
N ASP A 37 -19.80 -27.82 3.08
CA ASP A 37 -19.24 -26.84 4.03
C ASP A 37 -17.72 -27.02 4.17
N GLU A 38 -17.26 -28.26 4.37
CA GLU A 38 -15.82 -28.57 4.48
C GLU A 38 -15.03 -28.19 3.22
N LEU A 39 -15.60 -28.43 2.03
CA LEU A 39 -14.97 -28.06 0.76
C LEU A 39 -14.94 -26.55 0.55
N ILE A 40 -16.02 -25.85 0.91
CA ILE A 40 -16.11 -24.39 0.81
C ILE A 40 -15.12 -23.73 1.77
N GLU A 41 -15.06 -24.18 3.02
CA GLU A 41 -14.14 -23.66 4.03
C GLU A 41 -12.69 -23.77 3.54
N ARG A 42 -12.28 -24.95 3.10
CA ARG A 42 -10.93 -25.18 2.56
C ARG A 42 -10.62 -24.30 1.35
N GLU A 43 -11.56 -24.15 0.42
CA GLU A 43 -11.32 -23.33 -0.77
C GLU A 43 -11.21 -21.85 -0.42
N LEU A 44 -12.06 -21.35 0.50
CA LEU A 44 -12.00 -19.97 0.97
C LEU A 44 -10.68 -19.67 1.67
N GLU A 45 -10.17 -20.57 2.51
CA GLU A 45 -8.86 -20.42 3.14
C GLU A 45 -7.74 -20.26 2.09
N VAL A 46 -7.72 -21.12 1.08
CA VAL A 46 -6.73 -21.05 -0.01
C VAL A 46 -6.83 -19.74 -0.78
N LEU A 47 -8.06 -19.31 -1.11
CA LEU A 47 -8.29 -18.05 -1.83
C LEU A 47 -7.86 -16.83 -1.02
N VAL A 48 -8.14 -16.80 0.28
CA VAL A 48 -7.72 -15.72 1.18
C VAL A 48 -6.20 -15.65 1.24
N LEU A 49 -5.51 -16.77 1.46
CA LEU A 49 -4.05 -16.81 1.48
C LEU A 49 -3.44 -16.33 0.15
N GLY A 50 -4.05 -16.71 -0.98
CA GLY A 50 -3.64 -16.22 -2.29
C GLY A 50 -3.81 -14.71 -2.45
N LEU A 51 -4.93 -14.16 -1.99
CA LEU A 51 -5.19 -12.72 -2.00
C LEU A 51 -4.22 -11.94 -1.10
N GLU A 52 -3.97 -12.45 0.11
CA GLU A 52 -3.01 -11.84 1.05
C GLU A 52 -1.59 -11.85 0.49
N SER A 53 -1.16 -12.96 -0.13
CA SER A 53 0.14 -13.06 -0.78
C SER A 53 0.27 -12.06 -1.94
N ASN A 54 -0.76 -11.96 -2.79
CA ASN A 54 -0.79 -11.01 -3.89
C ASN A 54 -0.76 -9.55 -3.41
N LEU A 55 -1.48 -9.23 -2.34
CA LEU A 55 -1.49 -7.90 -1.75
C LEU A 55 -0.12 -7.53 -1.19
N SER A 56 0.50 -8.43 -0.41
CA SER A 56 1.85 -8.26 0.14
C SER A 56 2.86 -8.00 -0.97
N ARG A 57 2.85 -8.81 -2.03
CA ARG A 57 3.73 -8.64 -3.20
C ARG A 57 3.50 -7.30 -3.90
N THR A 58 2.25 -6.90 -4.07
CA THR A 58 1.92 -5.61 -4.69
C THR A 58 2.44 -4.44 -3.83
N MET A 59 2.33 -4.54 -2.50
CA MET A 59 2.85 -3.52 -1.59
C MET A 59 4.38 -3.46 -1.56
N GLU A 60 5.07 -4.60 -1.73
CA GLU A 60 6.52 -4.64 -1.93
C GLU A 60 6.93 -3.89 -3.21
N LEU A 61 6.29 -4.20 -4.34
CA LEU A 61 6.56 -3.51 -5.61
C LEU A 61 6.32 -1.99 -5.51
N VAL A 62 5.26 -1.55 -4.83
CA VAL A 62 5.00 -0.12 -4.61
C VAL A 62 6.06 0.53 -3.73
N ARG A 63 6.56 -0.18 -2.72
CA ARG A 63 7.63 0.30 -1.84
C ARG A 63 8.96 0.42 -2.59
N GLU A 64 9.32 -0.60 -3.35
CA GLU A 64 10.52 -0.63 -4.21
C GLU A 64 10.49 0.53 -5.21
N TYR A 65 9.39 0.66 -5.97
CA TYR A 65 9.23 1.74 -6.95
C TYR A 65 9.31 3.14 -6.31
N ARG A 66 8.79 3.32 -5.09
CA ARG A 66 8.92 4.59 -4.35
C ARG A 66 10.37 4.85 -3.93
N GLY A 67 11.10 3.82 -3.53
CA GLY A 67 12.52 3.90 -3.16
C GLY A 67 13.39 4.33 -4.33
N GLU A 68 13.26 3.66 -5.47
CA GLU A 68 13.99 3.99 -6.71
C GLU A 68 13.74 5.43 -7.16
N ARG A 69 12.48 5.89 -7.10
CA ARG A 69 12.17 7.28 -7.45
C ARG A 69 12.83 8.28 -6.51
N ARG A 70 12.83 8.03 -5.19
CA ARG A 70 13.47 8.94 -4.23
C ARG A 70 14.97 9.05 -4.49
N GLU A 71 15.65 7.94 -4.76
CA GLU A 71 17.08 7.95 -5.10
C GLU A 71 17.34 8.68 -6.42
N SER A 72 16.51 8.43 -7.44
CA SER A 72 16.61 9.11 -8.74
C SER A 72 16.42 10.62 -8.61
N TRP A 73 15.44 11.08 -7.82
CA TRP A 73 15.17 12.49 -7.59
C TRP A 73 16.29 13.15 -6.77
N SER A 74 16.83 12.47 -5.76
CA SER A 74 17.98 12.97 -5.01
C SER A 74 19.23 13.09 -5.88
N ARG A 75 19.51 12.10 -6.75
CA ARG A 75 20.61 12.18 -7.71
C ARG A 75 20.40 13.28 -8.74
N PHE A 76 19.18 13.44 -9.25
CA PHE A 76 18.83 14.52 -10.16
C PHE A 76 19.01 15.90 -9.52
N ALA A 77 18.50 16.10 -8.30
CA ALA A 77 18.67 17.35 -7.55
C ALA A 77 20.14 17.67 -7.21
N GLN A 78 20.95 16.65 -6.91
CA GLN A 78 22.39 16.80 -6.70
C GLN A 78 23.14 17.11 -8.01
N ALA A 79 22.69 16.58 -9.13
CA ALA A 79 23.32 16.80 -10.43
C ALA A 79 22.98 18.18 -11.03
N GLU A 80 21.80 18.74 -10.75
CA GLU A 80 21.44 20.11 -11.13
C GLU A 80 22.04 21.18 -10.20
N ALA A 81 22.49 20.79 -9.02
CA ALA A 81 23.28 21.65 -8.15
C ALA A 81 24.70 21.79 -8.74
N LEU A 82 24.85 22.65 -9.75
CA LEU A 82 26.14 23.26 -10.04
C LEU A 82 26.67 23.89 -8.74
N ASP A 83 27.98 23.74 -8.50
CA ASP A 83 28.70 24.49 -7.48
C ASP A 83 28.36 25.97 -7.70
N ASP A 84 27.60 26.60 -6.79
CA ASP A 84 27.11 27.96 -7.00
C ASP A 84 28.34 28.85 -7.21
N PRO A 85 28.61 29.35 -8.44
CA PRO A 85 29.83 30.11 -8.72
C PRO A 85 29.80 31.43 -7.96
N ILE A 86 28.63 31.81 -7.46
CA ILE A 86 28.43 32.87 -6.50
C ILE A 86 28.41 32.15 -5.15
N GLN A 87 29.48 32.20 -4.37
CA GLN A 87 29.46 31.69 -2.99
C GLN A 87 28.47 32.52 -2.14
N THR A 88 27.16 32.32 -2.34
CA THR A 88 26.10 33.07 -1.69
C THR A 88 25.94 32.53 -0.27
N ARG A 89 26.90 32.89 0.58
CA ARG A 89 26.66 32.88 2.02
C ARG A 89 25.52 33.86 2.27
N ARG A 90 24.37 33.36 2.72
CA ARG A 90 23.28 34.20 3.23
C ARG A 90 23.84 35.10 4.34
N ILE A 91 24.13 36.36 4.02
CA ILE A 91 24.55 37.34 5.01
C ILE A 91 23.36 37.56 5.92
N GLN A 92 23.52 37.26 7.20
CA GLN A 92 22.52 37.63 8.20
C GLN A 92 22.51 39.16 8.25
N THR A 93 21.45 39.78 7.73
CA THR A 93 21.25 41.24 7.68
C THR A 93 21.35 41.92 9.04
N ARG A 94 21.22 41.15 10.13
CA ARG A 94 21.33 41.63 11.52
C ARG A 94 22.73 42.14 11.92
N ARG A 95 23.72 42.09 11.03
CA ARG A 95 25.12 42.47 11.31
C ARG A 95 25.72 43.47 10.31
N LEU A 96 24.89 44.11 9.49
CA LEU A 96 25.37 45.24 8.69
C LEU A 96 25.40 46.47 9.61
N ASP A 97 26.60 46.91 9.98
CA ASP A 97 26.78 48.19 10.66
C ASP A 97 26.37 49.32 9.70
N ALA A 98 25.97 50.47 10.23
CA ALA A 98 25.39 51.56 9.43
C ALA A 98 26.29 52.10 8.30
N ASP A 99 27.60 51.84 8.35
CA ASP A 99 28.56 52.16 7.28
C ASP A 99 28.49 51.19 6.08
N ASP A 100 27.98 49.97 6.27
CA ASP A 100 27.91 48.92 5.24
C ASP A 100 26.58 48.89 4.47
N ASP A 101 25.57 49.67 4.87
CA ASP A 101 24.32 49.88 4.12
C ASP A 101 23.97 51.37 3.96
N PRO A 102 24.78 52.14 3.22
CA PRO A 102 24.60 53.58 3.06
C PRO A 102 23.28 53.97 2.36
N TYR A 103 22.59 52.99 1.75
CA TYR A 103 21.33 53.19 1.04
C TYR A 103 20.11 52.58 1.76
N GLY A 104 20.29 51.99 2.95
CA GLY A 104 19.22 51.47 3.80
C GLY A 104 18.39 50.33 3.18
N VAL A 105 18.96 49.61 2.22
CA VAL A 105 18.26 48.58 1.44
C VAL A 105 17.88 47.39 2.33
N ALA A 106 18.66 47.10 3.37
CA ALA A 106 18.38 45.98 4.28
C ALA A 106 17.05 46.14 5.03
N GLY A 107 16.66 47.37 5.38
CA GLY A 107 15.39 47.64 6.07
C GLY A 107 14.15 47.43 5.19
N ALA A 108 14.28 47.59 3.87
CA ALA A 108 13.17 47.40 2.93
C ALA A 108 12.66 45.94 2.89
N PHE A 109 13.55 44.98 3.20
CA PHE A 109 13.23 43.55 3.20
C PHE A 109 12.77 43.01 4.57
N GLU A 110 12.87 43.79 5.66
CA GLU A 110 12.29 43.42 6.96
C GLU A 110 10.76 43.62 7.00
N ALA A 111 10.21 44.47 6.13
CA ALA A 111 8.80 44.85 6.14
C ALA A 111 7.84 43.83 5.50
N THR A 112 8.33 42.69 4.99
CA THR A 112 7.49 41.67 4.30
C THR A 112 7.34 40.39 5.11
N ARG A 113 6.91 40.51 6.37
CA ARG A 113 6.56 39.36 7.22
C ARG A 113 5.13 39.44 7.74
#